data_AF-A0A976LQG0-F1
#
_entry.id   AF-A0A976LQG0-F1
#
_cell.length_a   1.000
_cell.length_b   1.000
_cell.length_c   1.000
_cell.angle_alpha   90.00
_cell.angle_beta   90.00
_cell.angle_gamma   90.00
#
_symmetry.space_group_name_H-M   'P 1'
#
loop_
_entity.id
_entity.type
_entity.pdbx_description
1 polymer ?
#
loop_
_entity_poly.entity_id
_entity_poly.type
_entity_poly.pdbx_seq_one_letter_code
_entity_poly.pdbx_strand_id
1 'polypeptide(L)'
;MKKVRYLSDAELEKLLLYIREKADLARRRGTARAVIDEVIVLLLLDTGLRPSELCNLAIADLITEHGRNAIIVRDASGNASRAVDVTGDIAEHVRRFARLYRSKAKPNDPLLLSERGTRFGYMSLYNKVKRIGESAKVENLHPGVLRATCLVRLYNSKQDLWLVQQQAGHASPRTTAIYATAGSDSHSQVMPPDRADSKTTEKTHRSSRQEVTKKQTAERSVKQRETVSVKHIQQTEKCEACGKPIGDSGGTKIDSGQVLCARCIGELRKQ
;
A
#
# COMPACT_ATOMS: atom_id res chain seq x y z
N MET A 1 22.72 -10.27 -7.98
CA MET A 1 21.34 -9.74 -8.12
C MET A 1 21.38 -8.54 -9.05
N LYS A 2 20.44 -8.39 -9.99
CA LYS A 2 20.43 -7.25 -10.94
C LYS A 2 20.10 -5.97 -10.17
N LYS A 3 21.00 -4.98 -10.18
CA LYS A 3 20.81 -3.68 -9.50
C LYS A 3 19.58 -3.00 -10.10
N VAL A 4 18.65 -2.57 -9.25
CA VAL A 4 17.46 -1.83 -9.69
C VAL A 4 17.88 -0.41 -10.04
N ARG A 5 17.53 0.05 -11.23
CA ARG A 5 17.75 1.45 -11.65
C ARG A 5 16.68 2.34 -11.04
N TYR A 6 17.12 3.37 -10.32
CA TYR A 6 16.31 4.47 -9.81
C TYR A 6 17.05 5.78 -10.06
N LEU A 7 16.34 6.92 -10.10
CA LEU A 7 16.93 8.22 -10.39
C LEU A 7 17.74 8.74 -9.20
N SER A 8 18.90 9.34 -9.48
CA SER A 8 19.60 10.17 -8.49
C SER A 8 18.83 11.46 -8.21
N ASP A 9 19.15 12.16 -7.12
CA ASP A 9 18.49 13.42 -6.81
C ASP A 9 18.69 14.48 -7.90
N ALA A 10 19.87 14.55 -8.51
CA ALA A 10 20.15 15.46 -9.62
C ALA A 10 19.33 15.12 -10.88
N GLU A 11 19.17 13.83 -11.21
CA GLU A 11 18.34 13.40 -12.33
C GLU A 11 16.85 13.66 -12.09
N LEU A 12 16.41 13.45 -10.84
CA LEU A 12 15.04 13.70 -10.43
C LEU A 12 14.71 15.19 -10.51
N GLU A 13 15.56 16.05 -9.96
CA GLU A 13 15.39 17.50 -10.00
C GLU A 13 15.31 17.99 -11.45
N LYS A 14 16.24 17.54 -12.30
CA LYS A 14 16.26 17.84 -13.74
C LYS A 14 14.97 17.43 -14.43
N LEU A 15 14.48 16.21 -14.14
CA LEU A 15 13.24 15.69 -14.70
C LEU A 15 12.03 16.53 -14.28
N LEU A 16 11.92 16.84 -12.98
CA LEU A 16 10.81 17.61 -12.43
C LEU A 16 10.79 19.04 -12.97
N LEU A 17 11.95 19.68 -13.09
CA LEU A 17 12.07 21.02 -13.67
C LEU A 17 11.62 21.03 -15.13
N TYR A 18 12.13 20.08 -15.94
CA TYR A 18 11.75 19.95 -17.34
C TYR A 18 10.24 19.76 -17.52
N ILE A 19 9.64 18.86 -16.74
CA ILE A 19 8.21 18.56 -16.84
C ILE A 19 7.36 19.76 -16.45
N ARG A 20 7.69 20.44 -15.35
CA ARG A 20 6.97 21.62 -14.87
C ARG A 20 6.98 22.73 -15.93
N GLU A 21 8.15 23.02 -16.50
CA GLU A 21 8.29 24.02 -17.56
C GLU A 21 7.41 23.69 -18.78
N LYS A 22 7.42 22.44 -19.25
CA LYS A 22 6.59 22.00 -20.37
C LYS A 22 5.10 22.06 -20.05
N ALA A 23 4.70 21.67 -18.84
CA ALA A 23 3.31 21.74 -18.42
C ALA A 23 2.82 23.19 -18.33
N ASP A 24 3.64 24.12 -17.84
CA ASP A 24 3.29 25.55 -17.77
C ASP A 24 3.16 26.19 -19.15
N LEU A 25 4.03 25.82 -20.09
CA LEU A 25 3.88 26.22 -21.50
C LEU A 25 2.60 25.62 -22.10
N ALA A 26 2.29 24.36 -21.81
CA ALA A 26 1.10 23.70 -22.34
C ALA A 26 -0.20 24.30 -21.80
N ARG A 27 -0.25 24.64 -20.50
CA ARG A 27 -1.36 25.38 -19.88
C ARG A 27 -1.59 26.72 -20.57
N ARG A 28 -0.53 27.50 -20.80
CA ARG A 28 -0.60 28.80 -21.50
C ARG A 28 -1.09 28.69 -22.93
N ARG A 29 -0.73 27.61 -23.62
CA ARG A 29 -1.14 27.33 -25.00
C ARG A 29 -2.48 26.60 -25.13
N GLY A 30 -3.13 26.25 -24.01
CA GLY A 30 -4.38 25.47 -24.02
C GLY A 30 -4.21 24.02 -24.50
N THR A 31 -3.00 23.46 -24.45
CA THR A 31 -2.73 22.07 -24.87
C THR A 31 -2.70 21.12 -23.67
N ALA A 32 -3.21 19.91 -23.83
CA ALA A 32 -3.29 18.93 -22.74
C ALA A 32 -2.06 18.01 -22.63
N ARG A 33 -1.28 17.86 -23.70
CA ARG A 33 -0.27 16.80 -23.83
C ARG A 33 0.79 16.83 -22.72
N ALA A 34 1.44 17.97 -22.51
CA ALA A 34 2.48 18.06 -21.49
C ALA A 34 1.92 18.07 -20.06
N VAL A 35 0.67 18.48 -19.88
CA VAL A 35 0.00 18.39 -18.57
C VAL A 35 -0.31 16.93 -18.21
N ILE A 36 -0.71 16.12 -19.19
CA ILE A 36 -0.86 14.66 -19.03
C ILE A 36 0.49 14.03 -18.68
N ASP A 37 1.55 14.43 -19.37
CA ASP A 37 2.91 13.94 -19.12
C ASP A 37 3.36 14.24 -17.68
N GLU A 38 3.05 15.43 -17.17
CA GLU A 38 3.30 15.82 -15.78
C GLU A 38 2.54 14.95 -14.78
N VAL A 39 1.22 14.79 -14.98
CA VAL A 39 0.38 13.96 -14.10
C VAL A 39 0.89 12.52 -14.04
N ILE A 40 1.30 11.95 -15.18
CA ILE A 40 1.87 10.59 -15.25
C ILE A 40 3.11 10.48 -14.37
N VAL A 41 4.06 11.41 -14.51
CA VAL A 41 5.34 11.32 -13.82
C VAL A 41 5.17 11.58 -12.33
N LEU A 42 4.37 12.58 -11.95
CA LEU A 42 4.09 12.89 -10.56
C LEU A 42 3.39 11.71 -9.85
N LEU A 43 2.38 11.11 -10.47
CA LEU A 43 1.71 9.94 -9.89
C LEU A 43 2.68 8.77 -9.69
N LEU A 44 3.53 8.45 -10.68
CA LEU A 44 4.48 7.34 -10.54
C LEU A 44 5.54 7.60 -9.46
N LEU A 45 5.99 8.85 -9.30
CA LEU A 45 7.00 9.23 -8.32
C LEU A 45 6.44 9.32 -6.90
N ASP A 46 5.17 9.69 -6.74
CA ASP A 46 4.53 9.85 -5.44
C ASP A 46 3.96 8.53 -4.91
N THR A 47 3.20 7.83 -5.76
CA THR A 47 2.39 6.67 -5.34
C THR A 47 3.11 5.35 -5.56
N GLY A 48 4.07 5.34 -6.49
CA GLY A 48 4.78 4.13 -6.88
C GLY A 48 3.88 3.10 -7.56
N LEU A 49 2.73 3.46 -8.14
CA LEU A 49 1.81 2.52 -8.82
C LEU A 49 2.49 1.68 -9.92
N ARG A 50 1.98 0.47 -10.17
CA ARG A 50 2.42 -0.31 -11.34
C ARG A 50 1.97 0.42 -12.61
N PRO A 51 2.75 0.41 -13.70
CA PRO A 51 2.38 1.13 -14.91
C PRO A 51 1.03 0.67 -15.49
N SER A 52 0.68 -0.61 -15.36
CA SER A 52 -0.62 -1.14 -15.75
C SER A 52 -1.77 -0.65 -14.87
N GLU A 53 -1.53 -0.44 -13.56
CA GLU A 53 -2.52 0.10 -12.63
C GLU A 53 -2.80 1.57 -12.97
N LEU A 54 -1.74 2.37 -13.24
CA LEU A 54 -1.88 3.76 -13.67
C LEU A 54 -2.69 3.88 -14.97
N CYS A 55 -2.43 3.02 -15.95
CA CYS A 55 -3.19 3.01 -17.21
C CYS A 55 -4.68 2.70 -17.01
N ASN A 56 -5.03 1.99 -15.93
CA ASN A 56 -6.39 1.53 -15.66
C ASN A 56 -7.18 2.42 -14.71
N LEU A 57 -6.54 3.44 -14.13
CA LEU A 57 -7.12 4.32 -13.14
C LEU A 57 -8.30 5.12 -13.71
N ALA A 58 -9.42 5.11 -12.99
CA ALA A 58 -10.63 5.86 -13.33
C ALA A 58 -10.75 7.16 -12.53
N ILE A 59 -11.67 8.04 -12.95
CA ILE A 59 -11.95 9.30 -12.22
C ILE A 59 -12.41 9.01 -10.78
N ALA A 60 -13.27 8.00 -10.59
CA ALA A 60 -13.83 7.61 -9.30
C ALA A 60 -12.81 7.03 -8.31
N ASP A 61 -11.64 6.60 -8.80
CA ASP A 61 -10.64 5.97 -7.95
C ASP A 61 -9.82 6.99 -7.14
N LEU A 62 -9.96 8.29 -7.45
CA LEU A 62 -9.38 9.39 -6.69
C LEU A 62 -10.27 9.69 -5.49
N ILE A 63 -9.88 9.24 -4.30
CA ILE A 63 -10.63 9.45 -3.07
C ILE A 63 -10.00 10.58 -2.25
N THR A 64 -10.85 11.52 -1.84
CA THR A 64 -10.52 12.55 -0.86
C THR A 64 -11.64 12.57 0.18
N GLU A 65 -11.48 11.78 1.23
CA GLU A 65 -12.44 11.66 2.32
C GLU A 65 -11.73 11.85 3.66
N HIS A 66 -12.38 12.56 4.58
CA HIS A 66 -11.88 12.76 5.95
C HIS A 66 -10.42 13.25 6.04
N GLY A 67 -9.98 14.08 5.09
CA GLY A 67 -8.62 14.62 5.03
C GLY A 67 -7.56 13.65 4.52
N ARG A 68 -7.94 12.44 4.08
CA ARG A 68 -7.03 11.47 3.46
C ARG A 68 -7.15 11.52 1.94
N ASN A 69 -6.01 11.57 1.26
CA ASN A 69 -5.93 11.48 -0.19
C ASN A 69 -5.41 10.09 -0.56
N ALA A 70 -6.22 9.31 -1.26
CA ALA A 70 -5.86 7.96 -1.66
C ALA A 70 -6.33 7.65 -3.08
N ILE A 71 -5.63 6.70 -3.70
CA ILE A 71 -6.01 6.08 -4.96
C ILE A 71 -6.46 4.65 -4.69
N ILE A 72 -7.66 4.30 -5.14
CA ILE A 72 -8.11 2.90 -5.15
C ILE A 72 -7.54 2.19 -6.34
N VAL A 73 -6.70 1.19 -6.07
CA VAL A 73 -6.18 0.30 -7.10
C VAL A 73 -7.09 -0.90 -7.22
N ARG A 74 -7.56 -1.15 -8.44
CA ARG A 74 -8.42 -2.29 -8.77
C ARG A 74 -7.60 -3.46 -9.31
N ASP A 75 -8.03 -4.67 -8.99
CA ASP A 75 -7.48 -5.89 -9.59
C ASP A 75 -8.02 -6.14 -11.01
N ALA A 76 -7.58 -7.25 -11.62
CA ALA A 76 -8.03 -7.65 -12.95
C ALA A 76 -9.54 -7.99 -13.02
N SER A 77 -10.17 -8.27 -11.88
CA SER A 77 -11.61 -8.52 -11.74
C SER A 77 -12.41 -7.23 -11.50
N GLY A 78 -11.75 -6.08 -11.39
CA GLY A 78 -12.38 -4.76 -11.18
C GLY A 78 -12.69 -4.43 -9.71
N ASN A 79 -12.35 -5.34 -8.79
CA ASN A 79 -12.59 -5.15 -7.37
C ASN A 79 -11.49 -4.27 -6.76
N ALA A 80 -11.84 -3.50 -5.73
CA ALA A 80 -10.87 -2.73 -4.96
C ALA A 80 -9.87 -3.70 -4.30
N SER A 81 -8.61 -3.62 -4.69
CA SER A 81 -7.54 -4.49 -4.20
C SER A 81 -6.79 -3.85 -3.03
N ARG A 82 -6.42 -2.57 -3.18
CA ARG A 82 -5.76 -1.79 -2.13
C ARG A 82 -5.99 -0.29 -2.32
N ALA A 83 -5.82 0.47 -1.24
CA ALA A 83 -5.69 1.92 -1.29
C ALA A 83 -4.20 2.30 -1.27
N VAL A 84 -3.83 3.31 -2.05
CA VAL A 84 -2.46 3.85 -2.13
C VAL A 84 -2.52 5.31 -1.74
N ASP A 85 -1.79 5.67 -0.69
CA ASP A 85 -1.76 7.05 -0.21
C ASP A 85 -1.09 7.96 -1.25
N VAL A 86 -1.64 9.17 -1.38
CA VAL A 86 -1.16 10.22 -2.28
C VAL A 86 -0.87 11.46 -1.46
N THR A 87 0.24 12.15 -1.71
CA THR A 87 0.50 13.43 -1.03
C THR A 87 -0.53 14.49 -1.42
N GLY A 88 -0.84 15.39 -0.48
CA GLY A 88 -1.90 16.40 -0.65
C GLY A 88 -1.73 17.27 -1.91
N ASP A 89 -0.50 17.74 -2.15
CA ASP A 89 -0.17 18.57 -3.30
C ASP A 89 -0.40 17.84 -4.63
N ILE A 90 0.02 16.57 -4.70
CA ILE A 90 -0.15 15.75 -5.90
C ILE A 90 -1.63 15.40 -6.09
N ALA A 91 -2.35 15.07 -5.02
CA ALA A 91 -3.78 14.83 -5.09
C ALA A 91 -4.55 16.07 -5.58
N GLU A 92 -4.19 17.26 -5.11
CA GLU A 92 -4.77 18.51 -5.61
C GLU A 92 -4.44 18.76 -7.08
N HIS A 93 -3.18 18.52 -7.46
CA HIS A 93 -2.74 18.67 -8.84
C HIS A 93 -3.53 17.77 -9.79
N VAL A 94 -3.71 16.49 -9.43
CA VAL A 94 -4.47 15.50 -10.21
C VAL A 94 -5.95 15.88 -10.26
N ARG A 95 -6.54 16.35 -9.14
CA ARG A 95 -7.93 16.83 -9.11
C ARG A 95 -8.12 18.05 -10.02
N ARG A 96 -7.18 19.00 -9.99
CA ARG A 96 -7.20 20.17 -10.89
C ARG A 96 -7.11 19.73 -12.35
N PHE A 97 -6.24 18.78 -12.66
CA PHE A 97 -6.17 18.19 -14.00
C PHE A 97 -7.51 17.57 -14.41
N ALA A 98 -8.12 16.74 -13.56
CA ALA A 98 -9.41 16.11 -13.86
C ALA A 98 -10.51 17.17 -14.10
N ARG A 99 -10.59 18.22 -13.28
CA ARG A 99 -11.55 19.31 -13.48
C ARG A 99 -11.36 20.06 -14.80
N LEU A 100 -10.13 20.31 -15.23
CA LEU A 100 -9.85 21.13 -16.42
C LEU A 100 -9.91 20.32 -17.72
N TYR A 101 -9.39 19.09 -17.71
CA TYR A 101 -9.18 18.28 -18.93
C TYR A 101 -10.13 17.08 -19.02
N ARG A 102 -10.83 16.75 -17.93
CA ARG A 102 -11.78 15.62 -17.84
C ARG A 102 -13.13 16.06 -17.26
N SER A 103 -13.53 17.34 -17.42
CA SER A 103 -14.77 17.89 -16.86
C SER A 103 -16.05 17.16 -17.29
N LYS A 104 -16.05 16.58 -18.50
CA LYS A 104 -17.18 15.81 -19.05
C LYS A 104 -17.05 14.30 -18.80
N ALA A 105 -16.01 13.86 -18.10
CA ALA A 105 -15.77 12.44 -17.86
C ALA A 105 -16.74 11.90 -16.81
N LYS A 106 -17.23 10.69 -17.03
CA LYS A 106 -18.02 9.94 -16.06
C LYS A 106 -17.11 9.31 -15.01
N PRO A 107 -17.64 8.90 -13.84
CA PRO A 107 -16.83 8.29 -12.76
C PRO A 107 -15.97 7.10 -13.22
N ASN A 108 -16.50 6.25 -14.11
CA ASN A 108 -15.80 5.06 -14.62
C ASN A 108 -14.91 5.33 -15.85
N ASP A 109 -14.87 6.57 -16.35
CA ASP A 109 -14.00 6.89 -17.47
C ASP A 109 -12.54 6.89 -17.03
N PRO A 110 -11.59 6.56 -17.93
CA PRO A 110 -10.17 6.62 -17.61
C PRO A 110 -9.75 8.04 -17.19
N LEU A 111 -8.92 8.13 -16.15
CA LEU A 111 -8.31 9.39 -15.73
C LEU A 111 -7.42 9.95 -16.84
N LEU A 112 -6.60 9.09 -17.44
CA LEU A 112 -5.62 9.45 -18.47
C LEU A 112 -6.08 8.93 -19.83
N LEU A 113 -6.04 9.81 -20.83
CA LEU A 113 -6.34 9.47 -22.23
C LEU A 113 -5.10 9.67 -23.11
N SER A 114 -4.95 8.75 -24.06
CA SER A 114 -3.96 8.87 -25.13
C SER A 114 -4.33 10.02 -26.09
N GLU A 115 -3.40 10.34 -26.99
CA GLU A 115 -3.62 11.35 -28.04
C GLU A 115 -4.80 11.02 -28.97
N ARG A 116 -5.24 9.75 -29.01
CA ARG A 116 -6.42 9.30 -29.75
C ARG A 116 -7.72 9.35 -28.93
N GLY A 117 -7.69 9.86 -27.71
CA GLY A 117 -8.85 9.91 -26.81
C GLY A 117 -9.23 8.56 -26.18
N THR A 118 -8.44 7.51 -26.41
CA THR A 118 -8.66 6.18 -25.81
C THR A 118 -7.81 5.98 -24.55
N ARG A 119 -8.16 4.98 -23.72
CA ARG A 119 -7.38 4.58 -22.54
C ARG A 119 -5.89 4.37 -22.90
N PHE A 120 -4.99 4.76 -22.02
CA PHE A 120 -3.56 4.49 -22.21
C PHE A 120 -3.27 2.98 -22.23
N GLY A 121 -2.62 2.52 -23.28
CA GLY A 121 -1.99 1.20 -23.28
C GLY A 121 -0.63 1.24 -22.56
N TYR A 122 -0.23 0.12 -21.96
CA TYR A 122 1.08 -0.02 -21.29
C TYR A 122 2.24 0.42 -22.18
N MET A 123 2.27 -0.05 -23.44
CA MET A 123 3.37 0.29 -24.36
C MET A 123 3.37 1.77 -24.76
N SER A 124 2.19 2.39 -24.83
CA SER A 124 2.07 3.83 -25.08
C SER A 124 2.62 4.65 -23.92
N LEU A 125 2.27 4.27 -22.69
CA LEU A 125 2.83 4.87 -21.47
C LEU A 125 4.35 4.69 -21.41
N TYR A 126 4.85 3.49 -21.69
CA TYR A 126 6.28 3.20 -21.72
C TYR A 126 7.03 4.10 -22.71
N ASN A 127 6.58 4.14 -23.96
CA ASN A 127 7.20 4.96 -25.01
C ASN A 127 7.06 6.47 -24.74
N LYS A 128 5.99 6.89 -24.05
CA LYS A 128 5.81 8.27 -23.63
C LYS A 128 6.83 8.67 -22.57
N VAL A 129 6.97 7.88 -21.50
CA VAL A 129 7.95 8.16 -20.44
C VAL A 129 9.39 8.10 -20.98
N LYS A 130 9.69 7.17 -21.90
CA LYS A 130 10.99 7.13 -22.57
C LYS A 130 11.31 8.43 -23.32
N ARG A 131 10.37 8.93 -24.12
CA ARG A 131 10.53 10.21 -24.84
C ARG A 131 10.68 11.41 -23.90
N ILE A 132 9.98 11.39 -22.76
CA ILE A 132 10.16 12.41 -21.71
C ILE A 132 11.60 12.37 -21.21
N GLY A 133 12.14 11.18 -20.92
CA GLY A 133 13.53 11.01 -20.48
C GLY A 133 14.55 11.50 -21.51
N GLU A 134 14.39 11.09 -22.78
CA GLU A 134 15.23 11.55 -23.89
C GLU A 134 15.24 13.09 -23.99
N SER A 135 14.07 13.72 -23.90
CA SER A 135 13.93 15.18 -23.97
C SER A 135 14.48 15.90 -22.74
N ALA A 136 14.31 15.31 -21.55
CA ALA A 136 14.85 15.81 -20.29
C ALA A 136 16.34 15.49 -20.11
N LYS A 137 16.96 14.78 -21.07
CA LYS A 137 18.33 14.26 -20.98
C LYS A 137 18.54 13.42 -19.69
N VAL A 138 17.60 12.54 -19.41
CA VAL A 138 17.63 11.54 -18.33
C VAL A 138 17.66 10.15 -18.98
N GLU A 139 18.80 9.47 -18.86
CA GLU A 139 19.04 8.24 -19.58
C GLU A 139 18.23 7.06 -19.03
N ASN A 140 17.77 6.20 -19.96
CA ASN A 140 17.06 4.96 -19.67
C ASN A 140 15.80 5.16 -18.80
N LEU A 141 15.16 6.33 -18.90
CA LEU A 141 13.91 6.58 -18.20
C LEU A 141 12.78 5.73 -18.78
N HIS A 142 12.08 5.00 -17.91
CA HIS A 142 10.85 4.29 -18.23
C HIS A 142 9.97 4.22 -16.97
N PRO A 143 8.67 3.85 -17.08
CA PRO A 143 7.75 3.89 -15.94
C PRO A 143 8.24 3.08 -14.72
N GLY A 144 8.91 1.96 -14.97
CA GLY A 144 9.52 1.13 -13.94
C GLY A 144 10.64 1.83 -13.14
N VAL A 145 11.43 2.71 -13.77
CA VAL A 145 12.46 3.52 -13.06
C VAL A 145 11.79 4.56 -12.16
N LEU A 146 10.72 5.21 -12.62
CA LEU A 146 9.97 6.16 -11.78
C LEU A 146 9.39 5.47 -10.55
N ARG A 147 8.74 4.32 -10.74
CA ARG A 147 8.23 3.49 -9.64
C ARG A 147 9.37 3.05 -8.70
N ALA A 148 10.48 2.56 -9.24
CA ALA A 148 11.62 2.16 -8.41
C ALA A 148 12.16 3.33 -7.59
N THR A 149 12.22 4.53 -8.18
CA THR A 149 12.64 5.77 -7.51
C THR A 149 11.72 6.09 -6.32
N CYS A 150 10.40 6.01 -6.51
CA CYS A 150 9.43 6.14 -5.43
C CYS A 150 9.71 5.15 -4.29
N LEU A 151 9.79 3.84 -4.62
CA LEU A 151 9.88 2.78 -3.61
C LEU A 151 11.24 2.75 -2.88
N VAL A 152 12.34 3.07 -3.57
CA VAL A 152 13.67 3.22 -2.94
C VAL A 152 13.66 4.41 -1.98
N ARG A 153 13.11 5.57 -2.39
CA ARG A 153 13.01 6.75 -1.51
C ARG A 153 12.10 6.49 -0.32
N LEU A 154 10.97 5.82 -0.52
CA LEU A 154 10.05 5.45 0.54
C LEU A 154 10.76 4.56 1.57
N TYR A 155 11.46 3.52 1.12
CA TYR A 155 12.25 2.66 1.99
C TYR A 155 13.32 3.46 2.74
N ASN A 156 14.10 4.29 2.05
CA ASN A 156 15.16 5.10 2.67
C ASN A 156 14.61 6.02 3.77
N SER A 157 13.40 6.57 3.59
CA SER A 157 12.76 7.47 4.56
C SER A 157 12.11 6.78 5.76
N LYS A 158 11.58 5.55 5.59
CA LYS A 158 10.80 4.86 6.63
C LYS A 158 11.51 3.66 7.24
N GLN A 159 12.49 3.11 6.55
CA GLN A 159 13.22 1.88 6.91
C GLN A 159 12.30 0.70 7.22
N ASP A 160 11.11 0.67 6.60
CA ASP A 160 10.08 -0.35 6.81
C ASP A 160 9.76 -1.06 5.49
N LEU A 161 10.19 -2.32 5.39
CA LEU A 161 9.95 -3.14 4.20
C LEU A 161 8.47 -3.52 4.03
N TRP A 162 7.73 -3.68 5.12
CA TRP A 162 6.31 -4.03 5.09
C TRP A 162 5.49 -2.88 4.51
N LEU A 163 5.76 -1.65 4.95
CA LEU A 163 5.11 -0.45 4.40
C LEU A 163 5.36 -0.33 2.88
N VAL A 164 6.61 -0.52 2.45
CA VAL A 164 6.98 -0.47 1.02
C VAL A 164 6.31 -1.60 0.24
N GLN A 165 6.18 -2.80 0.84
CA GLN A 165 5.50 -3.93 0.21
C GLN A 165 4.02 -3.64 -0.03
N GLN A 166 3.34 -3.02 0.95
CA GLN A 166 1.94 -2.64 0.84
C GLN A 166 1.72 -1.57 -0.23
N GLN A 167 2.53 -0.51 -0.22
CA GLN A 167 2.48 0.55 -1.23
C GLN A 167 2.72 -0.03 -2.64
N ALA A 168 3.72 -0.89 -2.76
CA ALA A 168 4.05 -1.56 -4.01
C ALA A 168 2.98 -2.57 -4.46
N GLY A 169 2.16 -3.09 -3.55
CA GLY A 169 1.22 -4.19 -3.81
C GLY A 169 1.94 -5.47 -4.21
N HIS A 170 3.04 -5.81 -3.54
CA HIS A 170 3.81 -7.04 -3.82
C HIS A 170 3.32 -8.22 -2.96
N ALA A 171 3.04 -9.35 -3.60
CA ALA A 171 2.65 -10.57 -2.89
C ALA A 171 3.79 -11.16 -2.05
N SER A 172 5.04 -11.04 -2.52
CA SER A 172 6.23 -11.57 -1.83
C SER A 172 7.13 -10.44 -1.33
N PRO A 173 7.58 -10.48 -0.07
CA PRO A 173 8.60 -9.56 0.44
C PRO A 173 9.92 -9.63 -0.36
N ARG A 174 10.23 -10.78 -0.97
CA ARG A 174 11.42 -10.97 -1.81
C ARG A 174 11.47 -9.99 -2.99
N THR A 175 10.31 -9.69 -3.58
CA THR A 175 10.19 -8.74 -4.68
C THR A 175 10.37 -7.30 -4.21
N THR A 176 10.08 -7.02 -2.95
CA THR A 176 10.28 -5.70 -2.32
C THR A 176 11.71 -5.49 -1.85
N ALA A 177 12.37 -6.56 -1.38
CA ALA A 177 13.74 -6.53 -0.84
C ALA A 177 14.77 -5.94 -1.82
N ILE A 178 14.52 -6.03 -3.13
CA ILE A 178 15.38 -5.41 -4.14
C ILE A 178 15.51 -3.88 -3.98
N TYR A 179 14.50 -3.20 -3.42
CA TYR A 179 14.53 -1.76 -3.17
C TYR A 179 15.32 -1.41 -1.90
N ALA A 180 15.23 -2.26 -0.88
CA ALA A 180 16.02 -2.11 0.35
C ALA A 180 17.51 -2.17 0.06
N THR A 181 17.92 -3.11 -0.81
CA THR A 181 19.33 -3.28 -1.19
C THR A 181 19.85 -2.23 -2.17
N ALA A 182 18.97 -1.43 -2.79
CA ALA A 182 19.36 -0.46 -3.82
C ALA A 182 19.80 0.89 -3.23
N GLY A 183 19.33 1.25 -2.04
CA GLY A 183 19.72 2.46 -1.30
C GLY A 183 20.81 2.23 -0.25
N SER A 184 21.15 0.97 0.04
CA SER A 184 22.04 0.59 1.15
C SER A 184 23.54 0.66 0.85
N ASP A 185 23.98 1.60 -0.01
CA ASP A 185 25.40 2.03 -0.02
C ASP A 185 25.76 2.80 1.27
N SER A 186 24.77 3.08 2.15
CA SER A 186 24.92 3.79 3.43
C SER A 186 24.88 2.88 4.68
N HIS A 187 24.81 1.56 4.55
CA HIS A 187 24.68 0.63 5.69
C HIS A 187 26.03 0.01 6.10
N SER A 188 26.93 0.84 6.61
CA SER A 188 28.09 0.40 7.40
C SER A 188 27.86 0.45 8.92
N GLN A 189 26.63 0.69 9.39
CA GLN A 189 26.34 0.91 10.81
C GLN A 189 25.14 0.14 11.37
N VAL A 190 25.05 -1.17 11.10
CA VAL A 190 24.38 -2.06 12.06
C VAL A 190 25.46 -2.90 12.70
N MET A 191 26.17 -2.30 13.66
CA MET A 191 26.92 -3.07 14.64
C MET A 191 25.89 -3.92 15.39
N PRO A 192 26.04 -5.25 15.46
CA PRO A 192 25.25 -6.03 16.40
C PRO A 192 25.49 -5.44 17.81
N PRO A 193 24.48 -5.41 18.70
CA PRO A 193 24.72 -5.01 20.08
C PRO A 193 25.87 -5.86 20.63
N ASP A 194 26.82 -5.20 21.28
CA ASP A 194 27.96 -5.82 21.94
C ASP A 194 27.50 -7.10 22.63
N ARG A 195 28.02 -8.24 22.17
CA ARG A 195 27.90 -9.50 22.90
C ARG A 195 28.80 -9.36 24.12
N ALA A 196 28.27 -8.73 25.17
CA ALA A 196 28.84 -8.82 26.50
C ALA A 196 29.00 -10.31 26.87
N ASP A 197 30.17 -10.62 27.39
CA ASP A 197 30.71 -11.96 27.59
C ASP A 197 29.75 -12.98 28.21
N SER A 198 29.55 -14.10 27.53
CA SER A 198 29.11 -15.35 28.15
C SER A 198 30.10 -16.48 27.82
N LYS A 199 31.36 -16.30 28.23
CA LYS A 199 32.20 -17.44 28.60
C LYS A 199 31.59 -18.05 29.85
N THR A 200 30.77 -19.09 29.69
CA THR A 200 30.54 -20.23 30.60
C THR A 200 29.18 -20.83 30.25
N THR A 201 29.15 -21.78 29.29
CA THR A 201 28.27 -22.99 29.28
C THR A 201 28.46 -23.79 27.97
N GLU A 202 29.68 -23.95 27.48
CA GLU A 202 29.99 -25.02 26.51
C GLU A 202 30.48 -26.25 27.27
N LYS A 203 29.55 -26.99 27.89
CA LYS A 203 29.81 -28.39 28.27
C LYS A 203 28.57 -29.27 28.52
N THR A 204 27.34 -28.81 28.30
CA THR A 204 26.14 -29.58 28.70
C THR A 204 25.03 -29.73 27.64
N HIS A 205 25.31 -29.54 26.35
CA HIS A 205 24.32 -29.79 25.28
C HIS A 205 24.78 -30.71 24.15
N ARG A 206 25.64 -31.70 24.47
CA ARG A 206 25.89 -32.86 23.59
C ARG A 206 25.05 -34.10 23.98
N SER A 207 24.23 -34.02 25.04
CA SER A 207 23.46 -35.15 25.59
C SER A 207 21.96 -35.15 25.28
N SER A 208 21.38 -34.10 24.69
CA SER A 208 19.92 -34.00 24.50
C SER A 208 19.48 -34.16 23.03
N ARG A 209 20.35 -34.70 22.17
CA ARG A 209 20.04 -35.03 20.77
C ARG A 209 19.53 -36.47 20.58
N GLN A 210 19.39 -37.24 21.67
CA GLN A 210 18.89 -38.62 21.66
C GLN A 210 17.55 -38.81 22.40
N GLU A 211 16.96 -37.80 23.03
CA GLU A 211 15.64 -37.91 23.70
C GLU A 211 14.45 -37.38 22.89
N VAL A 212 14.68 -36.74 21.74
CA VAL A 212 13.60 -36.12 20.95
C VAL A 212 12.89 -37.10 20.01
N THR A 213 13.40 -38.32 19.83
CA THR A 213 12.83 -39.33 18.91
C THR A 213 11.90 -40.36 19.55
N LYS A 214 11.54 -40.22 20.84
CA LYS A 214 10.54 -41.10 21.52
C LYS A 214 9.25 -40.43 21.99
N LYS A 215 9.05 -39.13 21.77
CA LYS A 215 7.78 -38.44 22.09
C LYS A 215 6.86 -38.17 20.88
N GLN A 216 7.18 -38.70 19.70
CA GLN A 216 6.39 -38.51 18.47
C GLN A 216 5.33 -39.59 18.19
N THR A 217 5.02 -40.49 19.14
CA THR A 217 4.03 -41.57 18.93
C THR A 217 3.08 -41.79 20.12
N ALA A 218 2.54 -40.72 20.73
CA ALA A 218 1.48 -40.87 21.75
C ALA A 218 0.38 -39.79 21.78
N GLU A 219 0.34 -38.80 20.87
CA GLU A 219 -0.69 -37.75 20.89
C GLU A 219 -1.40 -37.59 19.53
N ARG A 220 -1.59 -38.72 18.83
CA ARG A 220 -2.55 -38.86 17.73
C ARG A 220 -3.76 -39.64 18.23
N SER A 221 -4.66 -38.94 18.92
CA SER A 221 -6.10 -39.23 18.99
C SER A 221 -6.77 -38.21 19.90
N VAL A 222 -7.90 -37.66 19.45
CA VAL A 222 -8.92 -36.86 20.17
C VAL A 222 -8.95 -35.35 19.83
N LYS A 223 -9.97 -34.98 19.03
CA LYS A 223 -10.65 -33.67 18.82
C LYS A 223 -9.84 -32.59 18.05
N GLN A 224 -10.03 -32.36 16.75
CA GLN A 224 -11.20 -31.78 16.04
C GLN A 224 -11.90 -30.58 16.73
N ARG A 225 -11.72 -29.41 16.07
CA ARG A 225 -12.55 -28.19 16.00
C ARG A 225 -12.64 -27.30 17.24
N GLU A 226 -12.13 -26.07 17.12
CA GLU A 226 -12.67 -24.80 17.66
C GLU A 226 -11.78 -23.65 17.10
N THR A 227 -12.18 -22.70 16.24
CA THR A 227 -13.22 -21.64 16.25
C THR A 227 -13.07 -20.59 17.34
N VAL A 228 -12.83 -19.35 16.88
CA VAL A 228 -13.25 -18.03 17.41
C VAL A 228 -13.29 -17.89 18.93
N SER A 229 -12.34 -17.10 19.46
CA SER A 229 -12.33 -16.63 20.85
C SER A 229 -13.55 -15.74 21.13
N VAL A 230 -14.61 -16.35 21.67
CA VAL A 230 -15.75 -15.66 22.32
C VAL A 230 -15.53 -15.77 23.83
N LYS A 231 -15.25 -14.63 24.48
CA LYS A 231 -15.18 -14.55 25.93
C LYS A 231 -16.54 -14.93 26.52
N HIS A 232 -16.61 -16.05 27.22
CA HIS A 232 -17.76 -16.42 28.05
C HIS A 232 -17.85 -15.49 29.26
N ILE A 233 -18.98 -14.79 29.38
CA ILE A 233 -19.39 -14.04 30.57
C ILE A 233 -20.03 -15.05 31.54
N GLN A 234 -19.61 -15.06 32.81
CA GLN A 234 -20.10 -16.00 33.82
C GLN A 234 -21.58 -15.73 34.18
N GLN A 235 -22.31 -16.79 34.50
CA GLN A 235 -23.77 -16.90 34.72
C GLN A 235 -24.37 -16.08 35.91
N THR A 236 -23.83 -14.90 36.25
CA THR A 236 -24.33 -14.10 37.39
C THR A 236 -24.70 -12.65 37.06
N GLU A 237 -24.53 -12.20 35.82
CA GLU A 237 -24.87 -10.83 35.45
C GLU A 237 -26.36 -10.70 35.08
N LYS A 238 -27.03 -9.64 35.57
CA LYS A 238 -28.41 -9.29 35.22
C LYS A 238 -28.40 -8.31 34.04
N CYS A 239 -29.37 -8.39 33.16
CA CYS A 239 -29.57 -7.42 32.09
C CYS A 239 -29.83 -6.03 32.68
N GLU A 240 -29.05 -5.03 32.30
CA GLU A 240 -29.17 -3.67 32.86
C GLU A 240 -30.40 -2.91 32.34
N ALA A 241 -31.00 -3.32 31.21
CA ALA A 241 -32.22 -2.70 30.68
C ALA A 241 -33.52 -3.27 31.25
N CYS A 242 -33.56 -4.58 31.58
CA CYS A 242 -34.80 -5.24 32.03
C CYS A 242 -34.69 -5.96 33.38
N GLY A 243 -33.52 -5.94 34.02
CA GLY A 243 -33.27 -6.53 35.35
C GLY A 243 -33.31 -8.05 35.43
N LYS A 244 -33.57 -8.76 34.32
CA LYS A 244 -33.67 -10.22 34.28
C LYS A 244 -32.29 -10.89 34.28
N PRO A 245 -32.13 -12.06 34.93
CA PRO A 245 -30.87 -12.80 34.89
C PRO A 245 -30.55 -13.23 33.46
N ILE A 246 -29.28 -13.11 33.09
CA ILE A 246 -28.78 -13.57 31.80
C ILE A 246 -28.60 -15.09 31.92
N GLY A 247 -29.63 -15.83 31.47
CA GLY A 247 -29.57 -17.30 31.39
C GLY A 247 -28.61 -17.81 30.32
N ASP A 248 -28.70 -19.09 29.98
CA ASP A 248 -27.75 -19.80 29.10
C ASP A 248 -27.61 -19.23 27.68
N SER A 249 -28.49 -18.31 27.28
CA SER A 249 -28.43 -17.60 26.00
C SER A 249 -27.39 -16.48 25.96
N GLY A 250 -26.79 -16.10 27.10
CA GLY A 250 -25.72 -15.10 27.18
C GLY A 250 -26.18 -13.66 26.94
N GLY A 251 -25.43 -12.71 27.48
CA GLY A 251 -25.66 -11.27 27.31
C GLY A 251 -24.68 -10.68 26.31
N THR A 252 -25.09 -9.68 25.55
CA THR A 252 -24.15 -8.92 24.70
C THR A 252 -23.83 -7.59 25.36
N LYS A 253 -22.55 -7.28 25.43
CA LYS A 253 -22.06 -5.99 25.91
C LYS A 253 -22.08 -5.00 24.74
N ILE A 254 -22.77 -3.88 24.89
CA ILE A 254 -22.81 -2.79 23.90
C ILE A 254 -21.70 -1.76 24.17
N ASP A 255 -21.45 -0.86 23.22
CA ASP A 255 -20.32 0.10 23.27
C ASP A 255 -20.35 1.05 24.49
N SER A 256 -21.53 1.26 25.10
CA SER A 256 -21.69 1.99 26.36
C SER A 256 -21.20 1.22 27.60
N GLY A 257 -20.72 -0.01 27.42
CA GLY A 257 -20.27 -0.90 28.50
C GLY A 257 -21.41 -1.68 29.18
N GLN A 258 -22.66 -1.46 28.76
CA GLN A 258 -23.83 -2.11 29.36
C GLN A 258 -24.05 -3.53 28.84
N VAL A 259 -24.50 -4.44 29.71
CA VAL A 259 -24.81 -5.83 29.34
C VAL A 259 -26.32 -6.00 29.15
N LEU A 260 -26.70 -6.35 27.91
CA LEU A 260 -28.10 -6.49 27.50
C LEU A 260 -28.42 -7.93 27.10
N CYS A 261 -29.65 -8.38 27.41
CA CYS A 261 -30.15 -9.66 26.92
C CYS A 261 -30.53 -9.59 25.44
N ALA A 262 -30.56 -10.74 24.77
CA ALA A 262 -30.85 -10.84 23.33
C ALA A 262 -32.17 -10.15 22.92
N ARG A 263 -33.18 -10.14 23.80
CA ARG A 263 -34.47 -9.48 23.54
C ARG A 263 -34.35 -7.96 23.50
N CYS A 264 -33.65 -7.36 24.47
CA CYS A 264 -33.45 -5.90 24.51
C CYS A 264 -32.58 -5.40 23.35
N ILE A 265 -31.59 -6.19 22.92
CA ILE A 265 -30.78 -5.88 21.72
C ILE A 265 -31.63 -5.93 20.45
N GLY A 266 -32.55 -6.89 20.36
CA GLY A 266 -33.48 -7.00 19.25
C GLY A 266 -34.41 -5.79 19.11
N GLU A 267 -34.79 -5.17 20.24
CA GLU A 267 -35.60 -3.93 20.24
C GLU A 267 -34.75 -2.71 19.88
N LEU A 268 -33.52 -2.60 20.38
CA LEU A 268 -32.56 -1.54 20.03
C LEU A 268 -32.19 -1.49 18.55
N ARG A 269 -32.16 -2.64 17.86
CA ARG A 269 -31.88 -2.70 16.41
C ARG A 269 -33.08 -2.36 15.52
N LYS A 270 -34.28 -2.24 16.10
CA LYS A 270 -35.51 -1.89 15.37
C LYS A 270 -35.86 -0.40 15.45
N GLN A 271 -35.12 0.37 16.25
CA GLN A 271 -35.16 1.84 16.30
C GLN A 271 -34.07 2.41 15.40
#